data_AF-C5LPF4-F1
#
_entry.id   AF-C5LPF4-F1
#
_cell.length_a   1.000
_cell.length_b   1.000
_cell.length_c   1.000
_cell.angle_alpha   90.00
_cell.angle_beta   90.00
_cell.angle_gamma   90.00
#
_symmetry.space_group_name_H-M   'P 1'
#
loop_
_entity.id
_entity.type
_entity.pdbx_description
1 polymer ?
#
loop_
_entity_poly.entity_id
_entity_poly.type
_entity_poly.pdbx_seq_one_letter_code
_entity_poly.pdbx_strand_id
1 'polypeptide(L)'
;MECYSVDCNSVVDLENSQIVTLSNDKIRVTIAEYGLYILSLETPDRDGKFSAVNLNYDHDWTKYLHDTLYLCCGVGRYANRILNGRMTVDGKEYQLTVNDGDHCLHGGIDGFNKKVWKHTDSYRDEKSASATFAMRSEDGDQGFPGNLDVTVVFTITGSKLTMEYYATTDATTVINLTHHTYFNLNNDHSQTIRDHELCLPNGHQFVKVENNGIPIAGAPSDVK
;
A
#
# COMPACT_ATOMS: atom_id res chain seq x y z
N MET A 1 0.25 26.37 -16.96
CA MET A 1 1.45 25.54 -16.75
C MET A 1 1.27 24.94 -15.37
N GLU A 2 1.18 23.62 -15.28
CA GLU A 2 1.01 22.94 -13.99
C GLU A 2 2.36 23.01 -13.26
N CYS A 3 2.37 23.50 -12.01
CA CYS A 3 3.59 23.61 -11.22
C CYS A 3 3.80 22.34 -10.42
N TYR A 4 4.70 21.45 -10.87
CA TYR A 4 5.05 20.23 -10.16
C TYR A 4 6.12 20.50 -9.08
N SER A 5 5.93 19.96 -7.87
CA SER A 5 6.92 20.00 -6.79
C SER A 5 7.24 18.61 -6.24
N VAL A 6 8.44 18.50 -5.68
CA VAL A 6 8.88 17.38 -4.82
C VAL A 6 9.50 17.99 -3.58
N ASP A 7 8.91 17.74 -2.41
CA ASP A 7 9.35 18.29 -1.14
C ASP A 7 9.68 17.15 -0.16
N CYS A 8 10.92 17.09 0.31
CA CYS A 8 11.40 16.05 1.23
C CYS A 8 11.64 16.63 2.62
N ASN A 9 11.09 16.01 3.65
CA ASN A 9 11.26 16.40 5.06
C ASN A 9 11.54 15.17 5.92
N SER A 10 12.30 15.33 7.00
CA SER A 10 12.51 14.25 7.98
C SER A 10 11.53 14.35 9.14
N VAL A 11 11.09 13.21 9.66
CA VAL A 11 10.24 13.11 10.87
C VAL A 11 10.92 12.24 11.90
N VAL A 12 10.97 12.73 13.15
CA VAL A 12 11.72 12.08 14.24
C VAL A 12 11.00 10.83 14.79
N ASP A 13 9.66 10.85 14.83
CA ASP A 13 8.89 9.89 15.64
C ASP A 13 8.28 8.71 14.85
N LEU A 14 8.48 8.65 13.53
CA LEU A 14 8.07 7.52 12.68
C LEU A 14 9.32 6.77 12.22
N GLU A 15 10.06 6.17 13.16
CA GLU A 15 11.34 5.48 12.90
C GLU A 15 12.39 6.37 12.18
N ASN A 16 12.42 7.68 12.51
CA ASN A 16 13.28 8.67 11.84
C ASN A 16 13.08 8.74 10.31
N SER A 17 11.89 8.40 9.81
CA SER A 17 11.59 8.33 8.38
C SER A 17 11.63 9.68 7.69
N GLN A 18 11.97 9.66 6.40
CA GLN A 18 11.64 10.76 5.50
C GLN A 18 10.18 10.70 5.06
N ILE A 19 9.64 11.88 4.77
CA ILE A 19 8.37 12.10 4.12
C ILE A 19 8.65 12.85 2.81
N VAL A 20 8.08 12.36 1.73
CA VAL A 20 8.15 12.99 0.41
C VAL A 20 6.74 13.42 0.00
N THR A 21 6.60 14.69 -0.39
CA THR A 21 5.37 15.22 -0.97
C THR A 21 5.56 15.49 -2.45
N LEU A 22 4.68 14.92 -3.28
CA LEU A 22 4.54 15.26 -4.69
C LEU A 22 3.31 16.14 -4.83
N SER A 23 3.40 17.28 -5.52
CA SER A 23 2.23 18.15 -5.71
C SER A 23 2.18 18.85 -7.05
N ASN A 24 0.96 19.15 -7.49
CA ASN A 24 0.66 20.14 -8.53
C ASN A 24 -0.66 20.85 -8.19
N ASP A 25 -1.26 21.54 -9.17
CA ASP A 25 -2.53 22.28 -9.02
C ASP A 25 -3.79 21.40 -8.95
N LYS A 26 -3.66 20.07 -9.07
CA LYS A 26 -4.78 19.11 -9.13
C LYS A 26 -4.70 17.99 -8.11
N ILE A 27 -3.52 17.65 -7.64
CA ILE A 27 -3.29 16.57 -6.69
C ILE A 27 -2.07 16.87 -5.82
N ARG A 28 -2.16 16.48 -4.54
CA ARG A 28 -1.02 16.43 -3.62
C ARG A 28 -1.01 15.07 -2.96
N VAL A 29 0.15 14.43 -2.89
CA VAL A 29 0.33 13.18 -2.18
C VAL A 29 1.56 13.25 -1.30
N THR A 30 1.43 12.81 -0.06
CA THR A 30 2.48 12.81 0.96
C THR A 30 2.71 11.38 1.42
N ILE A 31 3.94 10.89 1.25
CA ILE A 31 4.31 9.49 1.44
C ILE A 31 5.44 9.41 2.47
N ALA A 32 5.33 8.51 3.45
CA ALA A 32 6.39 8.22 4.41
C ALA A 32 7.26 7.03 3.95
N GLU A 33 8.55 7.05 4.27
CA GLU A 33 9.44 5.90 4.07
C GLU A 33 8.98 4.69 4.89
N TYR A 34 8.66 4.87 6.18
CA TYR A 34 8.09 3.78 6.98
C TYR A 34 6.76 3.34 6.37
N GLY A 35 6.66 2.04 6.10
CA GLY A 35 5.46 1.37 5.59
C GLY A 35 4.97 1.80 4.22
N LEU A 36 5.63 2.75 3.54
CA LEU A 36 5.06 3.48 2.41
C LEU A 36 3.68 4.05 2.74
N TYR A 37 3.45 4.57 3.94
CA TYR A 37 2.17 5.18 4.26
C TYR A 37 1.92 6.40 3.37
N ILE A 38 0.79 6.41 2.64
CA ILE A 38 0.19 7.63 2.11
C ILE A 38 -0.45 8.35 3.29
N LEU A 39 0.25 9.34 3.82
CA LEU A 39 -0.20 10.17 4.94
C LEU A 39 -1.32 11.12 4.51
N SER A 40 -1.26 11.62 3.28
CA SER A 40 -2.29 12.47 2.68
C SER A 40 -2.31 12.29 1.17
N LEU A 41 -3.51 12.22 0.60
CA LEU A 41 -3.81 12.26 -0.82
C LEU A 41 -4.93 13.27 -1.00
N GLU A 42 -4.60 14.47 -1.45
CA GLU A 42 -5.53 15.59 -1.56
C GLU A 42 -5.88 15.88 -3.02
N THR A 43 -7.16 16.11 -3.26
CA THR A 43 -7.71 16.59 -4.53
C THR A 43 -8.71 17.72 -4.27
N PRO A 44 -8.91 18.66 -5.21
CA PRO A 44 -9.92 19.69 -5.06
C PRO A 44 -11.33 19.13 -5.21
N ASP A 45 -12.26 19.61 -4.39
CA ASP A 45 -13.69 19.41 -4.60
C ASP A 45 -14.23 20.31 -5.73
N ARG A 46 -15.56 20.33 -5.92
CA ARG A 46 -16.25 21.14 -6.94
C ARG A 46 -16.05 22.65 -6.78
N ASP A 47 -15.73 23.11 -5.57
CA ASP A 47 -15.49 24.51 -5.23
C ASP A 47 -13.99 24.85 -5.24
N GLY A 48 -13.14 23.89 -5.63
CA GLY A 48 -11.69 24.05 -5.71
C GLY A 48 -10.97 23.87 -4.37
N LYS A 49 -11.66 23.42 -3.32
CA LYS A 49 -11.07 23.22 -1.99
C LYS A 49 -10.37 21.86 -1.93
N PHE A 50 -9.08 21.86 -1.64
CA PHE A 50 -8.32 20.63 -1.42
C PHE A 50 -8.64 20.01 -0.05
N SER A 51 -8.84 18.70 -0.04
CA SER A 51 -8.94 17.88 1.18
C SER A 51 -8.44 16.47 0.92
N ALA A 52 -7.97 15.81 1.97
CA ALA A 52 -7.54 14.42 1.90
C ALA A 52 -8.73 13.51 1.57
N VAL A 53 -8.58 12.69 0.54
CA VAL A 53 -9.58 11.69 0.12
C VAL A 53 -9.25 10.28 0.61
N ASN A 54 -8.11 10.11 1.28
CA ASN A 54 -7.74 8.89 2.00
C ASN A 54 -7.91 9.08 3.51
N LEU A 55 -8.16 7.99 4.22
CA LEU A 55 -8.09 7.97 5.68
C LEU A 55 -6.63 8.05 6.15
N ASN A 56 -6.42 8.59 7.35
CA ASN A 56 -5.11 8.71 7.97
C ASN A 56 -5.25 8.73 9.51
N TYR A 57 -4.12 8.87 10.23
CA TYR A 57 -4.12 9.00 11.70
C TYR A 57 -3.83 10.42 12.19
N ASP A 58 -4.07 11.45 11.37
CA ASP A 58 -3.83 12.86 11.70
C ASP A 58 -2.43 13.12 12.29
N HIS A 59 -1.40 12.47 11.70
CA HIS A 59 -0.01 12.53 12.16
C HIS A 59 0.26 11.97 13.58
N ASP A 60 -0.64 11.14 14.12
CA ASP A 60 -0.39 10.34 15.31
C ASP A 60 0.55 9.17 14.98
N TRP A 61 1.86 9.43 15.09
CA TRP A 61 2.91 8.47 14.72
C TRP A 61 2.85 7.18 15.52
N THR A 62 2.41 7.25 16.78
CA THR A 62 2.21 6.05 17.60
C THR A 62 1.15 5.13 17.00
N LYS A 63 0.07 5.67 16.43
CA LYS A 63 -0.92 4.85 15.71
C LYS A 63 -0.37 4.23 14.44
N TYR A 64 0.47 4.94 13.67
CA TYR A 64 1.12 4.36 12.50
C TYR A 64 2.06 3.19 12.85
N LEU A 65 2.82 3.30 13.95
CA LEU A 65 3.72 2.23 14.42
C LEU A 65 2.95 1.00 14.95
N HIS A 66 1.74 1.21 15.45
CA HIS A 66 0.87 0.15 15.98
C HIS A 66 -0.33 -0.15 15.08
N ASP A 67 -0.25 0.22 13.80
CA ASP A 67 -1.34 0.01 12.87
C ASP A 67 -1.60 -1.50 12.65
N THR A 68 -2.86 -1.86 12.83
CA THR A 68 -3.41 -3.21 12.59
C THR A 68 -4.46 -3.25 11.48
N LEU A 69 -4.84 -2.07 10.97
CA LEU A 69 -5.83 -1.87 9.91
C LEU A 69 -5.19 -1.77 8.52
N TYR A 70 -3.87 -1.65 8.45
CA TYR A 70 -3.11 -1.44 7.22
C TYR A 70 -3.61 -0.17 6.51
N LEU A 71 -3.76 0.92 7.26
CA LEU A 71 -4.40 2.14 6.80
C LEU A 71 -3.47 2.88 5.81
N CYS A 72 -3.74 2.74 4.52
CA CYS A 72 -3.07 3.49 3.47
C CYS A 72 -1.55 3.24 3.37
N CYS A 73 -1.12 1.99 3.53
CA CYS A 73 0.28 1.57 3.44
C CYS A 73 0.58 0.61 2.28
N GLY A 74 1.87 0.42 1.99
CA GLY A 74 2.35 -0.67 1.15
C GLY A 74 2.25 -2.03 1.83
N VAL A 75 1.76 -3.04 1.12
CA VAL A 75 1.55 -4.39 1.63
C VAL A 75 2.40 -5.40 0.87
N GLY A 76 3.05 -6.31 1.61
CA GLY A 76 3.85 -7.41 1.09
C GLY A 76 4.52 -8.19 2.23
N ARG A 77 5.20 -9.31 1.96
CA ARG A 77 5.54 -9.86 0.62
C ARG A 77 4.34 -10.44 -0.15
N TYR A 78 3.29 -10.86 0.56
CA TYR A 78 2.06 -11.37 -0.04
C TYR A 78 0.83 -10.69 0.57
N ALA A 79 0.06 -9.98 -0.25
CA ALA A 79 -1.18 -9.34 0.14
C ALA A 79 -2.31 -10.36 0.31
N ASN A 80 -3.16 -10.11 1.30
CA ASN A 80 -4.24 -10.98 1.73
C ASN A 80 -3.72 -12.25 2.43
N ARG A 81 -4.50 -13.33 2.47
CA ARG A 81 -4.28 -14.48 3.35
C ARG A 81 -3.59 -15.64 2.65
N ILE A 82 -2.70 -16.30 3.38
CA ILE A 82 -2.18 -17.64 3.08
C ILE A 82 -2.70 -18.60 4.14
N LEU A 83 -3.48 -19.60 3.69
CA LEU A 83 -4.11 -20.60 4.54
C LEU A 83 -3.07 -21.28 5.45
N ASN A 84 -3.34 -21.30 6.75
CA ASN A 84 -2.50 -21.87 7.80
C ASN A 84 -1.07 -21.28 7.87
N GLY A 85 -0.81 -20.17 7.16
CA GLY A 85 0.54 -19.65 6.92
C GLY A 85 1.44 -20.67 6.23
N ARG A 86 0.90 -21.61 5.46
CA ARG A 86 1.67 -22.68 4.82
C ARG A 86 1.67 -22.53 3.32
N MET A 87 2.85 -22.70 2.74
CA MET A 87 3.02 -22.74 1.29
C MET A 87 4.08 -23.76 0.91
N THR A 88 3.97 -24.27 -0.31
CA THR A 88 4.98 -25.13 -0.92
C THR A 88 5.60 -24.40 -2.11
N VAL A 89 6.92 -24.24 -2.09
CA VAL A 89 7.69 -23.63 -3.18
C VAL A 89 8.76 -24.62 -3.61
N ASP A 90 8.78 -24.97 -4.90
CA ASP A 90 9.69 -25.97 -5.48
C ASP A 90 9.76 -27.29 -4.68
N GLY A 91 8.61 -27.74 -4.18
CA GLY A 91 8.48 -28.99 -3.42
C GLY A 91 8.92 -28.91 -1.95
N LYS A 92 9.40 -27.76 -1.48
CA LYS A 92 9.73 -27.52 -0.07
C LYS A 92 8.60 -26.79 0.65
N GLU A 93 8.25 -27.26 1.84
CA GLU A 93 7.27 -26.62 2.70
C GLU A 93 7.90 -25.45 3.48
N TYR A 94 7.15 -24.35 3.56
CA TYR A 94 7.48 -23.16 4.32
C TYR A 94 6.35 -22.83 5.28
N GLN A 95 6.70 -22.56 6.54
CA GLN A 95 5.80 -22.02 7.55
C GLN A 95 6.08 -20.52 7.69
N LEU A 96 5.11 -19.73 7.29
CA LEU A 96 5.09 -18.27 7.44
C LEU A 96 4.64 -17.89 8.84
N THR A 97 4.93 -16.64 9.22
CA THR A 97 4.34 -16.02 10.41
C THR A 97 2.82 -16.07 10.33
N VAL A 98 2.18 -16.58 11.39
CA VAL A 98 0.72 -16.57 11.54
C VAL A 98 0.35 -15.36 12.40
N ASN A 99 -0.48 -14.47 11.85
CA ASN A 99 -0.84 -13.19 12.48
C ASN A 99 -2.35 -12.86 12.36
N ASP A 100 -3.15 -13.71 11.74
CA ASP A 100 -4.60 -13.54 11.62
C ASP A 100 -5.31 -14.90 11.83
N GLY A 101 -5.69 -15.18 13.07
CA GLY A 101 -6.18 -16.50 13.46
C GLY A 101 -5.12 -17.57 13.20
N ASP A 102 -5.46 -18.55 12.36
CA ASP A 102 -4.52 -19.59 11.92
C ASP A 102 -3.74 -19.19 10.66
N HIS A 103 -3.97 -18.01 10.07
CA HIS A 103 -3.47 -17.65 8.74
C HIS A 103 -2.35 -16.61 8.79
N CYS A 104 -1.56 -16.57 7.71
CA CYS A 104 -0.65 -15.46 7.44
C CYS A 104 -1.41 -14.41 6.63
N LEU A 105 -1.54 -13.20 7.16
CA LEU A 105 -2.21 -12.07 6.53
C LEU A 105 -1.19 -10.97 6.21
N HIS A 106 -1.25 -10.47 4.98
CA HIS A 106 -0.52 -9.28 4.54
C HIS A 106 1.00 -9.35 4.79
N GLY A 107 1.57 -10.55 4.63
CA GLY A 107 3.00 -10.78 4.75
C GLY A 107 3.51 -11.03 6.18
N GLY A 108 2.64 -11.12 7.18
CA GLY A 108 3.01 -11.48 8.55
C GLY A 108 2.99 -10.32 9.56
N ILE A 109 3.51 -10.57 10.77
CA ILE A 109 3.46 -9.60 11.88
C ILE A 109 4.33 -8.38 11.61
N ASP A 110 5.46 -8.57 10.92
CA ASP A 110 6.38 -7.50 10.48
C ASP A 110 6.43 -7.44 8.95
N GLY A 111 5.24 -7.39 8.31
CA GLY A 111 5.09 -7.21 6.87
C GLY A 111 5.62 -5.86 6.36
N PHE A 112 5.52 -5.62 5.06
CA PHE A 112 6.14 -4.45 4.41
C PHE A 112 5.61 -3.09 4.89
N ASN A 113 4.43 -3.06 5.50
CA ASN A 113 3.85 -1.86 6.12
C ASN A 113 4.58 -1.44 7.42
N LYS A 114 5.45 -2.30 7.96
CA LYS A 114 6.26 -2.03 9.17
C LYS A 114 7.75 -1.94 8.89
N LYS A 115 8.14 -1.87 7.62
CA LYS A 115 9.54 -1.74 7.21
C LYS A 115 9.80 -0.31 6.73
N VAL A 116 11.05 0.14 6.87
CA VAL A 116 11.50 1.41 6.28
C VAL A 116 11.84 1.18 4.82
N TRP A 117 11.21 1.93 3.93
CA TRP A 117 11.52 1.99 2.52
C TRP A 117 12.36 3.22 2.24
N LYS A 118 13.61 3.03 1.84
CA LYS A 118 14.52 4.15 1.60
C LYS A 118 14.06 4.95 0.38
N HIS A 119 13.90 6.25 0.52
CA HIS A 119 13.77 7.18 -0.59
C HIS A 119 15.11 7.21 -1.35
N THR A 120 15.11 6.75 -2.61
CA THR A 120 16.32 6.58 -3.40
C THR A 120 16.47 7.59 -4.52
N ASP A 121 15.36 8.11 -5.05
CA ASP A 121 15.38 9.06 -6.16
C ASP A 121 14.09 9.88 -6.25
N SER A 122 14.18 11.03 -6.92
CA SER A 122 13.04 11.86 -7.28
C SER A 122 13.24 12.51 -8.63
N TYR A 123 12.16 12.59 -9.40
CA TYR A 123 12.15 13.26 -10.70
C TYR A 123 11.05 14.31 -10.76
N ARG A 124 11.28 15.38 -11.54
CA ARG A 124 10.23 16.33 -11.91
C ARG A 124 10.51 16.98 -13.25
N ASP A 125 9.44 17.28 -13.97
CA ASP A 125 9.43 18.13 -15.16
C ASP A 125 8.13 18.95 -15.22
N GLU A 126 7.83 19.55 -16.37
CA GLU A 126 6.61 20.35 -16.56
C GLU A 126 5.31 19.52 -16.60
N LYS A 127 5.40 18.19 -16.63
CA LYS A 127 4.27 17.28 -16.83
C LYS A 127 4.09 16.25 -15.71
N SER A 128 5.10 16.07 -14.86
CA SER A 128 5.10 15.02 -13.86
C SER A 128 6.06 15.30 -12.71
N ALA A 129 5.79 14.67 -11.58
CA ALA A 129 6.73 14.53 -10.48
C ALA A 129 6.66 13.10 -9.94
N SER A 130 7.79 12.54 -9.54
CA SER A 130 7.86 11.20 -8.96
C SER A 130 8.84 11.08 -7.80
N ALA A 131 8.61 10.06 -6.98
CA ALA A 131 9.48 9.63 -5.90
C ALA A 131 9.62 8.11 -5.92
N THR A 132 10.85 7.63 -5.81
CA THR A 132 11.21 6.22 -5.84
C THR A 132 11.64 5.76 -4.45
N PHE A 133 11.06 4.66 -3.99
CA PHE A 133 11.37 4.06 -2.71
C PHE A 133 11.82 2.61 -2.92
N ALA A 134 12.83 2.17 -2.16
CA ALA A 134 13.36 0.82 -2.26
C ALA A 134 13.54 0.18 -0.88
N MET A 135 13.34 -1.13 -0.83
CA MET A 135 13.57 -1.95 0.36
C MET A 135 14.09 -3.32 -0.07
N ARG A 136 14.84 -3.96 0.83
CA ARG A 136 15.21 -5.36 0.75
C ARG A 136 14.52 -6.15 1.86
N SER A 137 13.90 -7.26 1.50
CA SER A 137 13.37 -8.26 2.42
C SER A 137 14.25 -9.51 2.29
N GLU A 138 15.00 -9.83 3.35
CA GLU A 138 15.98 -10.91 3.32
C GLU A 138 15.32 -12.30 3.23
N ASP A 139 16.11 -13.31 2.85
CA ASP A 139 15.70 -14.72 2.90
C ASP A 139 15.25 -15.09 4.32
N GLY A 140 14.06 -15.69 4.42
CA GLY A 140 13.43 -16.06 5.68
C GLY A 140 12.66 -14.95 6.38
N ASP A 141 12.62 -13.71 5.86
CA ASP A 141 11.78 -12.64 6.42
C ASP A 141 10.31 -13.08 6.45
N GLN A 142 9.73 -13.14 7.64
CA GLN A 142 8.39 -13.68 7.92
C GLN A 142 8.15 -15.12 7.40
N GLY A 143 9.23 -15.88 7.16
CA GLY A 143 9.22 -17.26 6.65
C GLY A 143 9.24 -17.40 5.12
N PHE A 144 9.27 -16.29 4.37
CA PHE A 144 9.33 -16.34 2.90
C PHE A 144 10.75 -16.66 2.40
N PRO A 145 10.92 -17.57 1.42
CA PRO A 145 12.24 -17.86 0.84
C PRO A 145 12.71 -16.76 -0.11
N GLY A 146 14.03 -16.67 -0.26
CA GLY A 146 14.70 -15.80 -1.21
C GLY A 146 14.80 -14.37 -0.71
N ASN A 147 15.93 -13.74 -0.99
CA ASN A 147 16.04 -12.31 -0.84
C ASN A 147 15.17 -11.64 -1.90
N LEU A 148 14.50 -10.56 -1.52
CA LEU A 148 13.64 -9.80 -2.40
C LEU A 148 13.99 -8.32 -2.32
N ASP A 149 14.49 -7.77 -3.42
CA ASP A 149 14.64 -6.34 -3.60
C ASP A 149 13.38 -5.79 -4.27
N VAL A 150 12.74 -4.80 -3.63
CA VAL A 150 11.50 -4.20 -4.11
C VAL A 150 11.70 -2.70 -4.27
N THR A 151 11.20 -2.17 -5.38
CA THR A 151 11.15 -0.74 -5.67
C THR A 151 9.72 -0.33 -5.98
N VAL A 152 9.28 0.79 -5.40
CA VAL A 152 7.97 1.41 -5.67
C VAL A 152 8.19 2.82 -6.16
N VAL A 153 7.60 3.16 -7.31
CA VAL A 153 7.64 4.51 -7.88
C VAL A 153 6.24 5.12 -7.78
N PHE A 154 6.14 6.25 -7.08
CA PHE A 154 4.94 7.07 -7.06
C PHE A 154 5.12 8.22 -8.06
N THR A 155 4.18 8.37 -8.99
CA THR A 155 4.23 9.42 -10.02
C THR A 155 2.91 10.15 -10.10
N ILE A 156 2.93 11.48 -10.04
CA ILE A 156 1.77 12.32 -10.34
C ILE A 156 1.85 12.89 -11.77
N THR A 157 0.72 12.90 -12.47
CA THR A 157 0.56 13.49 -13.83
C THR A 157 -0.87 14.00 -13.97
N GLY A 158 -1.06 15.32 -14.09
CA GLY A 158 -2.36 15.96 -13.94
C GLY A 158 -2.99 15.59 -12.59
N SER A 159 -4.20 15.04 -12.60
CA SER A 159 -4.88 14.52 -11.39
C SER A 159 -4.65 13.03 -11.12
N LYS A 160 -3.73 12.38 -11.85
CA LYS A 160 -3.46 10.94 -11.72
C LYS A 160 -2.29 10.69 -10.78
N LEU A 161 -2.50 9.84 -9.78
CA LEU A 161 -1.42 9.15 -9.06
C LEU A 161 -1.21 7.76 -9.68
N THR A 162 0.02 7.45 -10.07
CA THR A 162 0.45 6.13 -10.54
C THR A 162 1.40 5.53 -9.52
N MET A 163 1.21 4.25 -9.19
CA MET A 163 2.10 3.47 -8.34
C MET A 163 2.60 2.27 -9.15
N GLU A 164 3.91 2.15 -9.30
CA GLU A 164 4.54 1.07 -10.05
C GLU A 164 5.43 0.25 -9.12
N TYR A 165 5.26 -1.07 -9.13
CA TYR A 165 5.99 -2.00 -8.28
C TYR A 165 6.95 -2.83 -9.13
N TYR A 166 8.21 -2.84 -8.73
CA TYR A 166 9.27 -3.62 -9.34
C TYR A 166 9.89 -4.52 -8.28
N ALA A 167 10.12 -5.79 -8.60
CA ALA A 167 10.69 -6.74 -7.65
C ALA A 167 11.64 -7.72 -8.34
N THR A 168 12.77 -8.00 -7.70
CA THR A 168 13.75 -9.00 -8.13
C THR A 168 14.14 -9.89 -6.96
N THR A 169 14.33 -11.18 -7.21
CA THR A 169 14.67 -12.16 -6.18
C THR A 169 15.79 -13.08 -6.64
N ASP A 170 16.52 -13.66 -5.70
CA ASP A 170 17.60 -14.63 -5.93
C ASP A 170 17.18 -16.10 -5.72
N ALA A 171 15.93 -16.34 -5.32
CA ALA A 171 15.33 -17.67 -5.25
C ALA A 171 13.83 -17.64 -5.57
N THR A 172 13.26 -18.78 -5.98
CA THR A 172 11.81 -18.88 -6.21
C THR A 172 11.04 -18.48 -4.95
N THR A 173 10.09 -17.56 -5.10
CA THR A 173 9.26 -17.08 -3.98
C THR A 173 7.89 -16.64 -4.48
N VAL A 174 6.94 -16.41 -3.57
CA VAL A 174 5.63 -15.83 -3.88
C VAL A 174 5.64 -14.34 -3.60
N ILE A 175 5.05 -13.55 -4.51
CA ILE A 175 4.97 -12.10 -4.40
C ILE A 175 3.57 -11.67 -4.82
N ASN A 176 2.92 -10.88 -3.98
CA ASN A 176 1.66 -10.21 -4.29
C ASN A 176 1.65 -8.87 -3.55
N LEU A 177 1.96 -7.79 -4.26
CA LEU A 177 2.12 -6.45 -3.67
C LEU A 177 0.89 -5.60 -3.96
N THR A 178 0.50 -4.78 -3.00
CA THR A 178 -0.59 -3.81 -3.19
C THR A 178 -0.39 -2.60 -2.28
N HIS A 179 -1.23 -1.59 -2.47
CA HIS A 179 -1.37 -0.47 -1.56
C HIS A 179 -2.75 -0.51 -0.91
N HIS A 180 -2.80 -0.44 0.42
CA HIS A 180 -4.02 -0.63 1.18
C HIS A 180 -4.74 0.71 1.48
N THR A 181 -4.88 1.57 0.46
CA THR A 181 -5.52 2.88 0.61
C THR A 181 -7.02 2.76 0.86
N TYR A 182 -7.47 3.30 1.99
CA TYR A 182 -8.88 3.47 2.29
C TYR A 182 -9.32 4.85 1.83
N PHE A 183 -10.28 4.89 0.91
CA PHE A 183 -10.80 6.13 0.37
C PHE A 183 -12.10 6.54 1.06
N ASN A 184 -12.20 7.83 1.39
CA ASN A 184 -13.43 8.50 1.71
C ASN A 184 -13.45 9.83 0.93
N LEU A 185 -14.17 9.85 -0.19
CA LEU A 185 -14.27 11.03 -1.06
C LEU A 185 -15.13 12.18 -0.46
N ASN A 186 -15.64 12.00 0.76
CA ASN A 186 -16.28 13.08 1.49
C ASN A 186 -15.23 14.03 2.05
N ASN A 187 -15.56 15.32 2.11
CA ASN A 187 -14.74 16.33 2.79
C ASN A 187 -14.82 16.24 4.33
N ASP A 188 -15.58 15.28 4.86
CA ASP A 188 -15.78 15.00 6.29
C ASP A 188 -15.67 13.48 6.52
N HIS A 189 -14.55 13.04 7.11
CA HIS A 189 -14.26 11.62 7.36
C HIS A 189 -15.10 11.02 8.50
N SER A 190 -15.90 11.82 9.21
CA SER A 190 -16.89 11.28 10.16
C SER A 190 -18.11 10.66 9.44
N GLN A 191 -18.31 10.99 8.15
CA GLN A 191 -19.39 10.44 7.34
C GLN A 191 -19.03 9.07 6.78
N THR A 192 -20.04 8.21 6.66
CA THR A 192 -19.90 6.89 6.03
C THR A 192 -19.72 7.00 4.52
N ILE A 193 -19.18 5.94 3.89
CA ILE A 193 -19.07 5.85 2.43
C ILE A 193 -20.35 5.34 1.73
N ARG A 194 -21.50 5.32 2.43
CA ARG A 194 -22.73 4.69 1.90
C ARG A 194 -23.36 5.45 0.74
N ASP A 195 -23.06 6.73 0.61
CA ASP A 195 -23.53 7.57 -0.49
C ASP A 195 -22.53 7.57 -1.67
N HIS A 196 -21.43 6.81 -1.59
CA HIS A 196 -20.50 6.64 -2.69
C HIS A 196 -21.08 5.70 -3.75
N GLU A 197 -20.95 6.11 -5.01
CA GLU A 197 -21.27 5.26 -6.14
C GLU A 197 -20.02 4.46 -6.55
N LEU A 198 -20.16 3.13 -6.65
CA LEU A 198 -19.09 2.23 -7.09
C LEU A 198 -19.48 1.59 -8.42
N CYS A 199 -18.58 1.70 -9.40
CA CYS A 199 -18.68 1.00 -10.67
C CYS A 199 -17.40 0.20 -10.93
N LEU A 200 -17.54 -1.12 -11.11
CA LEU A 200 -16.45 -2.02 -11.49
C LEU A 200 -16.76 -2.56 -12.89
N PRO A 201 -16.33 -1.87 -13.97
CA PRO A 201 -16.80 -2.15 -15.33
C PRO A 201 -16.46 -3.57 -15.81
N ASN A 202 -15.38 -4.17 -15.26
CA ASN A 202 -14.95 -5.53 -15.56
C ASN A 202 -15.12 -6.48 -14.35
N GLY A 203 -15.81 -6.05 -13.31
CA GLY A 203 -16.00 -6.79 -12.06
C GLY A 203 -17.19 -7.75 -12.13
N HIS A 204 -17.21 -8.64 -13.13
CA HIS A 204 -18.35 -9.54 -13.35
C HIS A 204 -18.31 -10.80 -12.47
N GLN A 205 -17.20 -11.07 -11.78
CA GLN A 205 -17.04 -12.23 -10.92
C GLN A 205 -16.36 -11.87 -9.60
N PHE A 206 -16.60 -12.67 -8.57
CA PHE A 206 -16.02 -12.51 -7.25
C PHE A 206 -15.56 -13.85 -6.66
N VAL A 207 -14.57 -13.79 -5.77
CA VAL A 207 -14.08 -14.94 -5.02
C VAL A 207 -14.92 -15.07 -3.75
N LYS A 208 -15.61 -16.21 -3.60
CA LYS A 208 -16.30 -16.53 -2.35
C LYS A 208 -15.28 -16.90 -1.28
N VAL A 209 -15.53 -16.46 -0.06
CA VAL A 209 -14.67 -16.75 1.09
C VAL A 209 -15.46 -17.43 2.20
N GLU A 210 -14.76 -18.24 2.99
CA GLU A 210 -15.24 -18.70 4.28
C GLU A 210 -15.25 -17.54 5.30
N ASN A 211 -15.80 -17.79 6.50
CA ASN A 211 -15.89 -16.76 7.54
C ASN A 211 -14.52 -16.25 8.04
N ASN A 212 -13.45 -17.03 7.83
CA ASN A 212 -12.06 -16.65 8.12
C ASN A 212 -11.39 -15.88 6.96
N GLY A 213 -12.14 -15.56 5.90
CA GLY A 213 -11.64 -14.82 4.74
C GLY A 213 -10.81 -15.63 3.75
N ILE A 214 -10.73 -16.95 3.90
CA ILE A 214 -10.03 -17.83 2.95
C ILE A 214 -10.93 -18.13 1.74
N PRO A 215 -10.41 -18.05 0.50
CA PRO A 215 -11.15 -18.46 -0.69
C PRO A 215 -11.68 -19.89 -0.60
N ILE A 216 -12.97 -20.06 -0.90
CA ILE A 216 -13.55 -21.38 -1.10
C ILE A 216 -13.01 -21.95 -2.42
N ALA A 217 -12.54 -23.19 -2.40
CA ALA A 217 -12.01 -23.85 -3.59
C ALA A 217 -13.06 -23.88 -4.72
N GLY A 218 -12.64 -23.49 -5.93
CA GLY A 218 -13.48 -23.50 -7.12
C GLY A 218 -13.28 -22.26 -7.99
N ALA A 219 -14.07 -22.18 -9.06
CA ALA A 219 -14.08 -21.01 -9.92
C ALA A 219 -14.74 -19.80 -9.21
N PRO A 220 -14.37 -18.56 -9.59
CA PRO A 220 -15.10 -17.36 -9.18
C PRO A 220 -16.60 -17.47 -9.49
N SER A 221 -17.41 -16.79 -8.69
CA SER A 221 -18.87 -16.71 -8.88
C SER A 221 -19.26 -15.43 -9.60
N ASP A 222 -20.28 -15.48 -10.45
CA ASP A 222 -20.77 -14.29 -11.14
C ASP A 222 -21.44 -13.31 -10.17
N VAL A 223 -21.22 -12.02 -10.39
CA VAL A 223 -21.94 -10.93 -9.73
C VAL A 223 -23.36 -10.91 -10.28
N LYS A 224 -24.34 -10.85 -9.37
CA LYS A 224 -25.77 -10.81 -9.71
C LYS A 224 -26.22 -9.42 -10.14
#